data_AF-A0A2N7RRC5-F1
#
_entry.id   AF-A0A2N7RRC5-F1
#
_cell.length_a   1.000
_cell.length_b   1.000
_cell.length_c   1.000
_cell.angle_alpha   90.00
_cell.angle_beta   90.00
_cell.angle_gamma   90.00
#
_symmetry.space_group_name_H-M   'P 1'
#
loop_
_entity.id
_entity.type
_entity.pdbx_description
1 polymer ?
#
loop_
_entity_poly.entity_id
_entity_poly.type
_entity_poly.pdbx_seq_one_letter_code
_entity_poly.pdbx_strand_id
1 'polypeptide(L)'
;MNGLESIATAPMWAGFIVFVLFMLALDLFVFGGNKAHKVGVKEAATWSLVWVSLALLFNGGLWWYLNGTAGPEIANQKALEFFSGYLIEKALSVDNVFVFLLIFSAFQVPIQYQRRVLIYGVLGAIVMRAVMIMAGAWVVSEFSWVLYLFGAFLLITGMRMLVAADAEPDVANNPVLRFARRHLRVADGDHGERFFVAKNGLRYVTPLFLVLILIEVTDLVFAVDSIPAIFAITTDPFIVFTSNLFAIMGLRALYFLLVDVADRFHMLKYGLAMVLVFIGAKMLIMPWYHVPVEASLLVVAVLIVSSCVASVFITRSDKK
;
A
#
# COMPACT_ATOMS: atom_id res chain seq x y z
N MET A 1 3.18 -2.27 33.62
CA MET A 1 1.92 -2.90 33.15
C MET A 1 1.33 -1.90 32.18
N ASN A 2 1.33 -2.06 30.86
CA ASN A 2 1.32 -3.28 30.05
C ASN A 2 2.20 -3.09 28.81
N GLY A 3 3.12 -4.03 28.57
CA GLY A 3 3.71 -4.18 27.25
C GLY A 3 2.59 -4.46 26.24
N LEU A 4 2.74 -4.00 25.01
CA LEU A 4 1.84 -4.25 23.89
C LEU A 4 1.18 -5.62 24.03
N GLU A 5 -0.13 -5.66 24.30
CA GLU A 5 -0.92 -6.90 24.21
C GLU A 5 -1.04 -7.27 22.73
N SER A 6 0.05 -7.80 22.17
CA SER A 6 0.01 -8.45 20.88
C SER A 6 -0.51 -9.85 21.07
N ILE A 7 -1.52 -10.22 20.28
CA ILE A 7 -2.03 -11.60 20.23
C ILE A 7 -0.99 -12.58 19.65
N ALA A 8 0.09 -12.05 19.07
CA ALA A 8 1.00 -12.83 18.28
C ALA A 8 2.08 -13.51 19.12
N THR A 9 2.10 -14.82 19.00
CA THR A 9 3.17 -15.66 19.53
C THR A 9 4.31 -15.75 18.52
N ALA A 10 5.53 -16.08 18.97
CA ALA A 10 6.67 -16.29 18.07
C ALA A 10 6.39 -17.30 16.94
N PRO A 11 5.65 -18.42 17.16
CA PRO A 11 5.20 -19.31 16.10
C PRO A 11 4.28 -18.65 15.06
N MET A 12 3.40 -17.74 15.46
CA MET A 12 2.53 -17.02 14.52
C MET A 12 3.33 -16.12 13.58
N TRP A 13 4.30 -15.38 14.15
CA TRP A 13 5.25 -14.58 13.36
C TRP A 13 6.07 -15.44 12.40
N ALA A 14 6.66 -16.52 12.90
CA ALA A 14 7.46 -17.43 12.08
C ALA A 14 6.62 -18.05 10.96
N GLY A 15 5.42 -18.54 11.27
CA GLY A 15 4.50 -19.12 10.29
C GLY A 15 4.10 -18.12 9.21
N PHE A 16 3.79 -16.88 9.60
CA PHE A 16 3.46 -15.82 8.65
C PHE A 16 4.64 -15.42 7.77
N ILE A 17 5.84 -15.24 8.35
CA ILE A 17 7.06 -14.93 7.57
C ILE A 17 7.36 -16.06 6.57
N VAL A 18 7.26 -17.32 6.98
CA VAL A 18 7.45 -18.46 6.07
C VAL A 18 6.41 -18.44 4.95
N PHE A 19 5.15 -18.17 5.27
CA PHE A 19 4.09 -18.01 4.28
C PHE A 19 4.39 -16.88 3.28
N VAL A 20 4.87 -15.73 3.76
CA VAL A 20 5.25 -14.59 2.91
C VAL A 20 6.41 -14.94 2.00
N LEU A 21 7.49 -15.51 2.55
CA LEU A 21 8.64 -15.93 1.76
C LEU A 21 8.25 -16.97 0.71
N PHE A 22 7.36 -17.89 1.06
CA PHE A 22 6.80 -18.86 0.12
C PHE A 22 5.97 -18.19 -0.98
N MET A 23 5.09 -17.25 -0.62
CA MET A 23 4.28 -16.51 -1.59
C MET A 23 5.14 -15.64 -2.51
N LEU A 24 6.17 -14.98 -1.97
CA LEU A 24 7.15 -14.22 -2.77
C LEU A 24 7.94 -15.15 -3.69
N ALA A 25 8.35 -16.33 -3.22
CA ALA A 25 9.00 -17.32 -4.06
C ALA A 25 8.07 -17.79 -5.19
N LEU A 26 6.80 -18.06 -4.91
CA LEU A 26 5.82 -18.37 -5.96
C LEU A 26 5.67 -17.21 -6.95
N ASP A 27 5.57 -15.97 -6.46
CA ASP A 27 5.45 -14.79 -7.32
C ASP A 27 6.68 -14.55 -8.20
N LEU A 28 7.87 -14.86 -7.71
CA LEU A 28 9.14 -14.72 -8.43
C LEU A 28 9.45 -15.89 -9.38
N PHE A 29 9.19 -17.12 -8.97
CA PHE A 29 9.62 -18.31 -9.72
C PHE A 29 8.50 -18.93 -10.57
N VAL A 30 7.26 -18.90 -10.09
CA VAL A 30 6.12 -19.53 -10.79
C VAL A 30 5.39 -18.52 -11.65
N PHE A 31 5.08 -17.34 -11.09
CA PHE A 31 4.37 -16.27 -11.80
C PHE A 31 5.33 -15.22 -12.40
N GLY A 32 6.58 -15.23 -11.93
CA GLY A 32 7.68 -14.36 -12.36
C GLY A 32 8.46 -14.90 -13.56
N GLY A 33 7.96 -15.96 -14.21
CA GLY A 33 8.56 -16.57 -15.41
C GLY A 33 9.10 -15.54 -16.41
N ASN A 34 10.33 -15.81 -16.85
CA ASN A 34 11.32 -14.93 -17.51
C ASN A 34 10.92 -14.39 -18.91
N LYS A 35 9.63 -14.26 -19.20
CA LYS A 35 9.11 -13.75 -20.48
C LYS A 35 8.30 -12.49 -20.24
N ALA A 36 8.64 -11.45 -20.97
CA ALA A 36 7.84 -10.24 -21.13
C ALA A 36 6.47 -10.61 -21.71
N HIS A 37 5.49 -10.87 -20.85
CA HIS A 37 4.10 -11.10 -21.24
C HIS A 37 3.23 -9.93 -20.79
N LYS A 38 2.32 -9.48 -21.65
CA LYS A 38 1.34 -8.47 -21.31
C LYS A 38 0.23 -9.15 -20.50
N VAL A 39 0.13 -8.81 -19.22
CA VAL A 39 -0.94 -9.32 -18.34
C VAL A 39 -2.28 -8.79 -18.84
N GLY A 40 -3.22 -9.68 -19.16
CA GLY A 40 -4.57 -9.29 -19.58
C GLY A 40 -5.46 -8.90 -18.40
N VAL A 41 -6.49 -8.09 -18.63
CA VAL A 41 -7.45 -7.66 -17.59
C VAL A 41 -8.09 -8.84 -16.85
N LYS A 42 -8.47 -9.92 -17.56
CA LYS A 42 -9.05 -11.13 -16.96
C LYS A 42 -8.07 -11.85 -16.02
N GLU A 43 -6.80 -11.92 -16.44
CA GLU A 43 -5.73 -12.51 -15.65
C GLU A 43 -5.47 -11.66 -14.39
N ALA A 44 -5.35 -10.34 -14.55
CA ALA A 44 -5.19 -9.39 -13.45
C ALA A 44 -6.35 -9.45 -12.45
N ALA A 45 -7.59 -9.53 -12.94
CA ALA A 45 -8.78 -9.68 -12.11
C ALA A 45 -8.78 -10.99 -11.33
N THR A 46 -8.38 -12.10 -11.96
CA THR A 46 -8.28 -13.41 -11.31
C THR A 46 -7.23 -13.39 -10.22
N TRP A 47 -6.05 -12.83 -10.49
CA TRP A 47 -5.01 -12.67 -9.47
C TRP A 47 -5.43 -11.76 -8.33
N SER A 48 -6.12 -10.65 -8.64
CA SER A 48 -6.68 -9.76 -7.62
C SER A 48 -7.66 -10.51 -6.71
N LEU A 49 -8.55 -11.32 -7.30
CA LEU A 49 -9.49 -12.15 -6.55
C LEU A 49 -8.76 -13.16 -5.66
N VAL A 50 -7.73 -13.86 -6.18
CA VAL A 50 -6.93 -14.82 -5.40
C VAL A 50 -6.30 -14.15 -4.19
N TRP A 51 -5.68 -12.98 -4.36
CA TRP A 51 -5.08 -12.23 -3.24
C TRP A 51 -6.11 -11.78 -2.20
N VAL A 52 -7.27 -11.30 -2.64
CA VAL A 52 -8.37 -10.93 -1.75
C VAL A 52 -8.89 -12.15 -0.98
N SER A 53 -9.13 -13.27 -1.67
CA SER A 53 -9.57 -14.51 -1.04
C SER A 53 -8.55 -15.02 -0.02
N LEU A 54 -7.25 -14.93 -0.32
CA LEU A 54 -6.19 -15.34 0.60
C LEU A 54 -6.16 -14.49 1.87
N ALA A 55 -6.34 -13.17 1.74
CA ALA A 55 -6.45 -12.26 2.89
C ALA A 55 -7.70 -12.58 3.74
N LEU A 56 -8.84 -12.86 3.11
CA LEU A 56 -10.07 -13.24 3.81
C LEU A 56 -9.97 -14.60 4.50
N LEU A 57 -9.31 -15.57 3.86
CA LEU A 57 -9.03 -16.88 4.45
C LEU A 57 -8.10 -16.75 5.65
N PHE A 58 -7.07 -15.91 5.56
CA PHE A 58 -6.22 -15.60 6.70
C PHE A 58 -7.02 -14.96 7.84
N ASN A 59 -7.89 -13.98 7.54
CA ASN A 59 -8.74 -13.34 8.56
C ASN A 59 -9.66 -14.36 9.25
N GLY A 60 -10.32 -15.22 8.48
CA GLY A 60 -11.18 -16.28 9.01
C GLY A 60 -10.41 -17.33 9.80
N GLY A 61 -9.20 -17.69 9.35
CA GLY A 61 -8.30 -18.60 10.07
C GLY A 61 -7.80 -18.01 11.39
N LEU A 62 -7.43 -16.72 11.39
CA LEU A 62 -7.05 -15.98 12.59
C LEU A 62 -8.22 -15.92 13.58
N TRP A 63 -9.42 -15.58 13.10
CA TRP A 63 -10.64 -15.58 13.91
C TRP A 63 -10.90 -16.95 14.54
N TRP A 64 -10.83 -18.02 13.75
CA TRP A 64 -11.07 -19.39 14.23
C TRP A 64 -10.05 -19.79 15.31
N TYR A 65 -8.77 -19.49 15.09
CA TYR A 65 -7.70 -19.76 16.05
C TYR A 65 -7.88 -18.98 17.37
N LEU A 66 -8.18 -17.68 17.28
CA LEU A 66 -8.40 -16.84 18.46
C LEU A 66 -9.68 -17.21 19.21
N ASN A 67 -10.73 -17.61 18.49
CA ASN A 67 -11.99 -18.02 19.12
C ASN A 67 -11.78 -19.25 20.02
N GLY A 68 -10.92 -20.19 19.60
CA GLY A 68 -10.57 -21.37 20.39
C GLY A 68 -9.57 -21.13 21.53
N THR A 69 -8.76 -20.06 21.48
CA THR A 69 -7.64 -19.85 22.42
C THR A 69 -7.85 -18.66 23.37
N ALA A 70 -8.40 -17.55 22.88
CA ALA A 70 -8.63 -16.30 23.59
C ALA A 70 -10.12 -15.96 23.79
N GLY A 71 -11.00 -16.62 23.05
CA GLY A 71 -12.45 -16.49 23.14
C GLY A 71 -13.08 -15.62 22.04
N PRO A 72 -14.43 -15.64 21.92
CA PRO A 72 -15.13 -15.03 20.79
C PRO A 72 -14.99 -13.50 20.71
N GLU A 73 -14.93 -12.80 21.85
CA GLU A 73 -14.85 -11.34 21.89
C GLU A 73 -13.54 -10.83 21.28
N ILE A 74 -12.40 -11.38 21.73
CA ILE A 74 -11.07 -11.04 21.21
C ILE A 74 -10.96 -11.44 19.74
N ALA A 75 -11.48 -12.62 19.37
CA ALA A 75 -11.47 -13.08 17.99
C ALA A 75 -12.22 -12.11 17.06
N ASN A 76 -13.43 -11.70 17.43
CA ASN A 76 -14.25 -10.75 16.68
C ASN A 76 -13.53 -9.41 16.52
N GLN A 77 -13.02 -8.86 17.63
CA GLN A 77 -12.31 -7.59 17.61
C GLN A 77 -11.09 -7.63 16.68
N LYS A 78 -10.23 -8.63 16.83
CA LYS A 78 -8.98 -8.75 16.08
C LYS A 78 -9.21 -9.04 14.61
N ALA A 79 -10.24 -9.81 14.27
CA ALA A 79 -10.64 -10.03 12.88
C ALA A 79 -11.20 -8.77 12.21
N LEU A 80 -11.95 -7.95 12.96
CA LEU A 80 -12.43 -6.65 12.50
C LEU A 80 -11.29 -5.65 12.34
N GLU A 81 -10.33 -5.62 13.26
CA GLU A 81 -9.11 -4.81 13.17
C GLU A 81 -8.31 -5.18 11.91
N PHE A 82 -8.06 -6.48 11.68
CA PHE A 82 -7.37 -6.96 10.48
C PHE A 82 -8.12 -6.59 9.21
N PHE A 83 -9.43 -6.86 9.15
CA PHE A 83 -10.22 -6.61 7.95
C PHE A 83 -10.32 -5.11 7.63
N SER A 84 -10.52 -4.28 8.64
CA SER A 84 -10.54 -2.82 8.51
C SER A 84 -9.20 -2.31 8.02
N GLY A 85 -8.12 -2.81 8.61
CA GLY A 85 -6.77 -2.45 8.22
C GLY A 85 -6.42 -2.84 6.79
N TYR A 86 -6.80 -4.07 6.42
CA TYR A 86 -6.64 -4.57 5.06
C TYR A 86 -7.40 -3.72 4.06
N LEU A 87 -8.66 -3.36 4.34
CA LEU A 87 -9.47 -2.53 3.45
C LEU A 87 -8.91 -1.10 3.29
N ILE A 88 -8.47 -0.47 4.38
CA ILE A 88 -7.86 0.86 4.33
C ILE A 88 -6.58 0.83 3.51
N GLU A 89 -5.67 -0.10 3.80
CA GLU A 89 -4.44 -0.23 3.03
C GLU A 89 -4.72 -0.59 1.57
N LYS A 90 -5.69 -1.47 1.30
CA LYS A 90 -6.07 -1.82 -0.07
C LYS A 90 -6.62 -0.62 -0.83
N ALA A 91 -7.41 0.23 -0.18
CA ALA A 91 -7.94 1.44 -0.79
C ALA A 91 -6.83 2.46 -1.08
N LEU A 92 -5.94 2.70 -0.11
CA LEU A 92 -4.80 3.60 -0.27
C LEU A 92 -3.82 3.09 -1.35
N SER A 93 -3.64 1.77 -1.47
CA SER A 93 -2.80 1.17 -2.52
C SER A 93 -3.28 1.46 -3.95
N VAL A 94 -4.56 1.81 -4.14
CA VAL A 94 -5.07 2.24 -5.45
C VAL A 94 -4.49 3.60 -5.84
N ASP A 95 -4.33 4.53 -4.89
CA ASP A 95 -3.66 5.81 -5.14
C ASP A 95 -2.19 5.62 -5.49
N ASN A 96 -1.52 4.71 -4.77
CA ASN A 96 -0.14 4.34 -5.06
C ASN A 96 0.00 3.84 -6.50
N VAL A 97 -0.94 3.01 -6.96
CA VAL A 97 -0.97 2.53 -8.35
C VAL A 97 -1.11 3.68 -9.35
N PHE A 98 -1.91 4.72 -9.07
CA PHE A 98 -2.00 5.89 -9.96
C PHE A 98 -0.69 6.65 -10.05
N VAL A 99 0.01 6.86 -8.94
CA VAL A 99 1.31 7.51 -8.98
C VAL A 99 2.34 6.64 -9.71
N PHE A 100 2.28 5.31 -9.57
CA PHE A 100 3.14 4.42 -10.34
C PHE A 100 2.88 4.53 -11.84
N LEU A 101 1.61 4.65 -12.27
CA LEU A 101 1.24 4.89 -13.66
C LEU A 101 1.82 6.20 -14.19
N LEU A 102 1.72 7.28 -13.41
CA LEU A 102 2.30 8.58 -13.76
C LEU A 102 3.81 8.50 -13.90
N ILE A 103 4.49 7.79 -12.98
CA ILE A 103 5.95 7.58 -13.06
C ILE A 103 6.31 6.77 -14.30
N PHE A 104 5.64 5.65 -14.57
CA PHE A 104 5.94 4.84 -15.75
C PHE A 104 5.66 5.59 -17.05
N SER A 105 4.61 6.40 -17.10
CA SER A 105 4.27 7.25 -18.25
C SER A 105 5.31 8.37 -18.44
N ALA A 106 5.69 9.09 -17.38
CA ALA A 106 6.68 10.16 -17.44
C ALA A 106 8.05 9.68 -17.94
N PHE A 107 8.44 8.45 -17.58
CA PHE A 107 9.69 7.83 -18.03
C PHE A 107 9.53 6.95 -19.27
N GLN A 108 8.33 6.89 -19.87
CA GLN A 108 8.02 6.10 -21.05
C GLN A 108 8.45 4.63 -20.92
N VAL A 109 8.25 4.04 -19.75
CA VAL A 109 8.69 2.67 -19.44
C VAL A 109 7.81 1.67 -20.19
N PRO A 110 8.37 0.83 -21.08
CA PRO A 110 7.61 -0.21 -21.77
C PRO A 110 6.89 -1.15 -20.79
N ILE A 111 5.65 -1.52 -21.11
CA ILE A 111 4.77 -2.38 -20.27
C ILE A 111 5.48 -3.67 -19.82
N GLN A 112 6.31 -4.25 -20.70
CA GLN A 112 7.09 -5.45 -20.41
C GLN A 112 8.09 -5.28 -19.26
N TYR A 113 8.62 -4.08 -19.04
CA TYR A 113 9.59 -3.80 -17.97
C TYR A 113 8.90 -3.32 -16.69
N GLN A 114 7.69 -2.74 -16.78
CA GLN A 114 6.89 -2.31 -15.62
C GLN A 114 6.67 -3.46 -14.63
N ARG A 115 6.34 -4.66 -15.14
CA ARG A 115 6.19 -5.87 -14.32
C ARG A 115 7.43 -6.13 -13.45
N ARG A 116 8.62 -6.03 -14.04
CA ARG A 116 9.87 -6.25 -13.32
C ARG A 116 10.05 -5.20 -12.24
N VAL A 117 9.84 -3.93 -12.57
CA VAL A 117 9.95 -2.85 -11.58
C VAL A 117 8.96 -3.05 -10.43
N LEU A 118 7.71 -3.43 -10.71
CA LEU A 118 6.70 -3.70 -9.68
C LEU A 118 7.08 -4.86 -8.75
N ILE A 119 7.69 -5.92 -9.28
CA ILE A 119 8.15 -7.06 -8.46
C ILE A 119 9.21 -6.60 -7.45
N TYR A 120 10.26 -5.91 -7.93
CA TYR A 120 11.29 -5.39 -7.03
C TYR A 120 10.74 -4.30 -6.10
N GLY A 121 9.82 -3.48 -6.61
CA GLY A 121 9.07 -2.46 -5.89
C GLY A 121 8.29 -3.03 -4.70
N VAL A 122 7.58 -4.14 -4.89
CA VAL A 122 6.86 -4.83 -3.81
C VAL A 122 7.84 -5.40 -2.80
N LEU A 123 8.96 -6.00 -3.23
CA LEU A 123 9.96 -6.52 -2.29
C LEU A 123 10.56 -5.43 -1.40
N GLY A 124 10.92 -4.27 -1.97
CA GLY A 124 11.43 -3.14 -1.20
C GLY A 124 10.36 -2.53 -0.30
N ALA A 125 9.14 -2.33 -0.80
CA ALA A 125 7.99 -1.86 -0.02
C ALA A 125 7.74 -2.73 1.22
N ILE A 126 7.76 -4.06 1.08
CA ILE A 126 7.60 -5.00 2.19
C ILE A 126 8.65 -4.77 3.28
N VAL A 127 9.91 -4.63 2.90
CA VAL A 127 11.02 -4.42 3.85
C VAL A 127 10.87 -3.06 4.53
N MET A 128 10.64 -2.00 3.75
CA MET A 128 10.48 -0.64 4.28
C MET A 128 9.31 -0.55 5.25
N ARG A 129 8.16 -1.15 4.90
CA ARG A 129 6.99 -1.17 5.77
C ARG A 129 7.18 -2.03 7.00
N ALA A 130 7.87 -3.17 6.91
CA ALA A 130 8.25 -3.94 8.09
C ALA A 130 9.03 -3.06 9.08
N VAL A 131 10.04 -2.32 8.59
CA VAL A 131 10.83 -1.41 9.42
C VAL A 131 9.97 -0.30 10.00
N MET A 132 9.17 0.39 9.19
CA MET A 132 8.34 1.50 9.65
C MET A 132 7.24 1.07 10.62
N ILE A 133 6.59 -0.08 10.40
CA ILE A 133 5.56 -0.61 11.29
C ILE A 133 6.16 -0.98 12.63
N MET A 134 7.31 -1.67 12.64
CA MET A 134 7.98 -2.05 13.88
C MET A 134 8.48 -0.80 14.64
N ALA A 135 9.08 0.17 13.93
CA ALA A 135 9.48 1.44 14.51
C ALA A 135 8.28 2.22 15.05
N GLY A 136 7.19 2.32 14.29
CA GLY A 136 5.95 2.98 14.68
C GLY A 136 5.31 2.33 15.90
N ALA A 137 5.23 0.99 15.93
CA ALA A 137 4.69 0.24 17.06
C ALA A 137 5.52 0.48 18.32
N TRP A 138 6.85 0.53 18.19
CA TRP A 138 7.74 0.86 19.30
C TRP A 138 7.49 2.29 19.81
N VAL A 139 7.42 3.29 18.90
CA VAL A 139 7.17 4.69 19.29
C VAL A 139 5.79 4.85 19.94
N VAL A 140 4.74 4.24 19.39
CA VAL A 140 3.38 4.29 19.95
C VAL A 140 3.31 3.61 21.33
N SER A 141 4.11 2.56 21.55
CA SER A 141 4.15 1.84 22.83
C SER A 141 4.76 2.67 23.96
N GLU A 142 5.73 3.53 23.63
CA GLU A 142 6.44 4.37 24.60
C GLU A 142 5.80 5.77 24.72
N PHE A 143 5.24 6.28 23.62
CA PHE A 143 4.74 7.65 23.50
C PHE A 143 3.31 7.66 22.99
N SER A 144 2.35 7.48 23.89
CA SER A 144 0.91 7.51 23.55
C SER A 144 0.45 8.83 22.93
N TRP A 145 1.14 9.95 23.24
CA TRP A 145 0.85 11.25 22.63
C TRP A 145 1.18 11.31 21.12
N VAL A 146 1.98 10.38 20.60
CA VAL A 146 2.34 10.34 19.18
C VAL A 146 1.11 10.10 18.30
N LEU A 147 0.06 9.46 18.83
CA LEU A 147 -1.20 9.28 18.11
C LEU A 147 -1.88 10.63 17.78
N TYR A 148 -1.68 11.67 18.60
CA TYR A 148 -2.15 13.01 18.25
C TYR A 148 -1.32 13.63 17.12
N LEU A 149 -0.01 13.41 17.12
CA LEU A 149 0.86 13.87 16.03
C LEU A 149 0.45 13.21 14.71
N PHE A 150 0.20 11.90 14.75
CA PHE A 150 -0.34 11.12 13.64
C PHE A 150 -1.71 11.61 13.20
N GLY A 151 -2.64 11.86 14.14
CA GLY A 151 -3.97 12.39 13.81
C GLY A 151 -3.92 13.76 13.15
N ALA A 152 -3.10 14.67 13.69
CA ALA A 152 -2.90 16.00 13.11
C ALA A 152 -2.22 15.92 11.73
N PHE A 153 -1.23 15.05 11.58
CA PHE A 153 -0.57 14.79 10.31
C PHE A 153 -1.57 14.32 9.24
N LEU A 154 -2.39 13.31 9.54
CA LEU A 154 -3.42 12.79 8.63
C LEU A 154 -4.47 13.82 8.24
N LEU A 155 -4.89 14.67 9.19
CA LEU A 155 -5.80 15.77 8.88
C LEU A 155 -5.17 16.75 7.89
N ILE A 156 -3.91 17.11 8.11
CA ILE A 156 -3.20 18.05 7.24
C ILE A 156 -2.99 17.44 5.86
N THR A 157 -2.55 16.18 5.76
CA THR A 157 -2.31 15.52 4.48
C THR A 157 -3.62 15.27 3.73
N GLY A 158 -4.66 14.79 4.40
CA GLY A 158 -5.99 14.65 3.81
C GLY A 158 -6.58 15.98 3.30
N MET A 159 -6.48 17.07 4.08
CA MET A 159 -6.95 18.39 3.63
C MET A 159 -6.13 18.93 2.45
N ARG A 160 -4.80 18.75 2.47
CA ARG A 160 -3.95 19.13 1.34
C ARG A 160 -4.29 18.34 0.08
N MET A 161 -4.57 17.04 0.22
CA MET A 161 -4.97 16.17 -0.87
C MET A 161 -6.31 16.60 -1.49
N LEU A 162 -7.27 17.08 -0.69
CA LEU A 162 -8.52 17.68 -1.20
C LEU A 162 -8.26 18.95 -2.00
N VAL A 163 -7.39 19.83 -1.51
CA VAL A 163 -7.09 21.12 -2.18
C VAL A 163 -6.28 20.92 -3.47
N ALA A 164 -5.40 19.91 -3.49
CA ALA A 164 -4.51 19.62 -4.60
C ALA A 164 -5.00 18.46 -5.50
N ALA A 165 -6.25 18.02 -5.36
CA ALA A 165 -6.77 16.81 -6.03
C ALA A 165 -6.62 16.86 -7.57
N ASP A 166 -6.75 18.06 -8.15
CA ASP A 166 -6.68 18.31 -9.59
C ASP A 166 -5.29 18.79 -10.06
N ALA A 167 -4.31 18.91 -9.16
CA ALA A 167 -2.95 19.31 -9.55
C ALA A 167 -2.20 18.12 -10.17
N GLU A 168 -1.62 18.32 -11.36
CA GLU A 168 -0.75 17.32 -11.98
C GLU A 168 0.63 17.29 -11.27
N PRO A 169 1.09 16.13 -10.77
CA PRO A 169 2.42 16.04 -10.17
C PRO A 169 3.52 16.18 -11.24
N ASP A 170 4.45 17.12 -11.06
CA ASP A 170 5.66 17.19 -11.90
C ASP A 170 6.64 16.08 -11.49
N VAL A 171 6.49 14.92 -12.13
CA VAL A 171 7.35 13.75 -11.90
C VAL A 171 8.75 13.96 -12.50
N ALA A 172 8.88 14.77 -13.56
CA ALA A 172 10.13 14.94 -14.31
C ALA A 172 11.15 15.82 -13.56
N ASN A 173 10.71 16.80 -12.78
CA ASN A 173 11.58 17.67 -11.97
C ASN A 173 11.67 17.27 -10.49
N ASN A 174 11.32 16.04 -10.15
CA ASN A 174 11.28 15.57 -8.75
C ASN A 174 12.66 15.71 -8.05
N PRO A 175 12.70 16.29 -6.82
CA PRO A 175 13.92 16.38 -5.99
C PRO A 175 14.67 15.04 -5.82
N VAL A 176 13.94 13.94 -5.71
CA VAL A 176 14.48 12.57 -5.57
C VAL A 176 15.28 12.19 -6.82
N LEU A 177 14.75 12.48 -8.01
CA LEU A 177 15.43 12.21 -9.27
C LEU A 177 16.69 13.07 -9.40
N ARG A 178 16.62 14.34 -9.01
CA ARG A 178 17.79 15.25 -9.02
C ARG A 178 18.88 14.77 -8.08
N PHE A 179 18.50 14.33 -6.88
CA PHE A 179 19.43 13.74 -5.92
C PHE A 179 20.06 12.46 -6.45
N ALA A 180 19.26 11.53 -7.00
CA ALA A 180 19.74 10.28 -7.56
C ALA A 180 20.69 10.51 -8.74
N ARG A 181 20.34 11.38 -9.69
CA ARG A 181 21.20 11.72 -10.84
C ARG A 181 22.51 12.40 -10.44
N ARG A 182 22.54 13.12 -9.31
CA ARG A 182 23.75 13.78 -8.79
C ARG A 182 24.71 12.80 -8.11
N HIS A 183 24.19 11.73 -7.50
CA HIS A 183 25.00 10.76 -6.73
C HIS A 183 25.27 9.45 -7.49
N LEU A 184 24.46 9.12 -8.49
CA LEU A 184 24.58 7.89 -9.27
C LEU A 184 25.05 8.18 -10.69
N ARG A 185 25.88 7.26 -11.22
CA ARG A 185 26.32 7.29 -12.62
C ARG A 185 25.22 6.71 -13.50
N VAL A 186 24.44 7.56 -14.14
CA VAL A 186 23.34 7.13 -15.01
C VAL A 186 23.87 6.84 -16.41
N ALA A 187 23.53 5.68 -16.96
CA ALA A 187 23.86 5.34 -18.34
C ALA A 187 22.80 5.90 -19.31
N ASP A 188 23.27 6.52 -20.39
CA ASP A 188 22.40 6.97 -21.49
C ASP A 188 22.00 5.80 -22.40
N GLY A 189 20.76 5.88 -22.90
CA GLY A 189 20.16 4.95 -23.86
C GLY A 189 19.19 3.93 -23.24
N ASP A 190 18.55 3.14 -24.11
CA ASP A 190 17.75 1.99 -23.68
C ASP A 190 18.67 0.81 -23.33
N HIS A 191 18.46 0.24 -22.14
CA HIS A 191 19.21 -0.89 -21.61
C HIS A 191 18.31 -2.10 -21.32
N GLY A 192 17.10 -2.08 -21.88
CA GLY A 192 16.09 -3.11 -21.69
C GLY A 192 15.71 -3.28 -20.22
N GLU A 193 15.60 -4.53 -19.78
CA GLU A 193 15.20 -4.88 -18.42
C GLU A 193 16.32 -4.79 -17.37
N ARG A 194 17.53 -4.37 -17.75
CA ARG A 194 18.68 -4.34 -16.83
C ARG A 194 18.62 -3.10 -15.95
N PHE A 195 18.84 -3.25 -14.64
CA PHE A 195 18.99 -2.13 -13.71
C PHE A 195 20.40 -1.55 -13.68
N PHE A 196 21.39 -2.38 -13.99
CA PHE A 196 22.80 -2.00 -13.96
C PHE A 196 23.48 -2.42 -15.25
N VAL A 197 24.38 -1.57 -15.75
CA VAL A 197 25.23 -1.87 -16.90
C VAL A 197 26.68 -1.50 -16.58
N ALA A 198 27.62 -2.32 -17.03
CA ALA A 198 29.04 -2.00 -16.90
C ALA A 198 29.51 -1.29 -18.18
N LYS A 199 30.06 -0.09 -18.04
CA LYS A 199 30.75 0.65 -19.11
C LYS A 199 32.16 0.99 -18.63
N ASN A 200 33.19 0.61 -19.39
CA ASN A 200 34.61 0.87 -19.08
C ASN A 200 35.04 0.45 -17.66
N GLY A 201 34.62 -0.74 -17.20
CA GLY A 201 34.95 -1.27 -15.86
C GLY A 201 34.18 -0.62 -14.70
N LEU A 202 33.34 0.38 -14.97
CA LEU A 202 32.52 1.07 -13.97
C LEU A 202 31.06 0.63 -14.10
N ARG A 203 30.38 0.43 -12.95
CA ARG A 203 28.93 0.18 -12.92
C ARG A 203 28.15 1.49 -13.06
N TYR A 204 27.20 1.49 -13.98
CA TYR A 204 26.22 2.55 -14.18
C TYR A 204 24.82 2.02 -13.86
N VAL A 205 23.97 2.90 -13.35
CA VAL A 205 22.55 2.64 -13.18
C VAL A 205 21.80 3.00 -14.46
N THR A 206 20.77 2.22 -14.79
CA THR A 206 19.93 2.50 -15.96
C THR A 206 18.75 3.41 -15.58
N PRO A 207 18.06 4.03 -16.55
CA PRO A 207 16.83 4.78 -16.28
C PRO A 207 15.77 3.94 -15.56
N LEU A 208 15.69 2.63 -15.86
CA LEU A 208 14.76 1.71 -15.21
C LEU A 208 15.03 1.57 -13.70
N PHE A 209 16.30 1.68 -13.27
CA PHE A 209 16.64 1.66 -11.85
C PHE A 209 16.26 2.98 -11.16
N LEU A 210 16.35 4.12 -11.84
CA LEU A 210 15.85 5.38 -11.31
C LEU A 210 14.33 5.34 -11.10
N VAL A 211 13.60 4.71 -12.03
CA VAL A 211 12.16 4.48 -11.89
C VAL A 211 11.86 3.61 -10.68
N LEU A 212 12.63 2.54 -10.46
CA LEU A 212 12.50 1.71 -9.24
C LEU A 212 12.71 2.53 -7.97
N ILE A 213 13.77 3.37 -7.91
CA ILE A 213 13.99 4.27 -6.76
C ILE A 213 12.81 5.20 -6.54
N LEU A 214 12.26 5.80 -7.60
CA LEU A 214 11.11 6.69 -7.47
C LEU A 214 9.89 5.95 -6.92
N ILE A 215 9.62 4.74 -7.41
CA ILE A 215 8.52 3.91 -6.91
C ILE A 215 8.70 3.57 -5.42
N GLU A 216 9.90 3.15 -5.01
CA GLU A 216 10.21 2.85 -3.60
C GLU A 216 10.06 4.08 -2.70
N VAL A 217 10.59 5.23 -3.12
CA VAL A 217 10.48 6.47 -2.36
C VAL A 217 9.03 6.96 -2.30
N THR A 218 8.28 6.82 -3.39
CA THR A 218 6.86 7.13 -3.41
C THR A 218 6.07 6.20 -2.49
N ASP A 219 6.31 4.89 -2.48
CA ASP A 219 5.65 3.98 -1.53
C ASP A 219 6.02 4.32 -0.08
N LEU A 220 7.28 4.66 0.18
CA LEU A 220 7.72 5.15 1.49
C LEU A 220 6.93 6.38 1.93
N VAL A 221 6.75 7.36 1.03
CA VAL A 221 5.95 8.57 1.31
C VAL A 221 4.50 8.19 1.61
N PHE A 222 3.90 7.29 0.83
CA PHE A 222 2.54 6.82 1.09
C PHE A 222 2.39 6.05 2.40
N ALA A 223 3.41 5.27 2.79
CA ALA A 223 3.43 4.58 4.06
C ALA A 223 3.46 5.55 5.25
N VAL A 224 3.94 6.79 5.06
CA VAL A 224 3.86 7.83 6.10
C VAL A 224 2.41 8.21 6.41
N ASP A 225 1.49 8.16 5.44
CA ASP A 225 0.06 8.37 5.69
C ASP A 225 -0.63 7.08 6.14
N SER A 226 -0.33 5.95 5.48
CA SER A 226 -1.10 4.73 5.71
C SER A 226 -0.78 4.03 7.05
N ILE A 227 0.45 4.15 7.56
CA ILE A 227 0.86 3.54 8.83
C ILE A 227 0.21 4.22 10.05
N PRO A 228 0.22 5.56 10.18
CA PRO A 228 -0.60 6.26 11.18
C PRO A 228 -2.07 5.86 11.13
N ALA A 229 -2.64 5.73 9.92
CA ALA A 229 -4.06 5.42 9.75
C ALA A 229 -4.42 4.04 10.30
N ILE A 230 -3.58 3.02 10.10
CA ILE A 230 -3.81 1.69 10.68
C ILE A 230 -3.62 1.68 12.21
N PHE A 231 -2.69 2.47 12.74
CA PHE A 231 -2.53 2.63 14.20
C PHE A 231 -3.75 3.27 14.87
N ALA A 232 -4.61 3.97 14.12
CA ALA A 232 -5.91 4.46 14.60
C ALA A 232 -6.98 3.36 14.74
N ILE A 233 -6.76 2.19 14.15
CA ILE A 233 -7.63 1.02 14.28
C ILE A 233 -7.09 0.09 15.36
N THR A 234 -5.80 -0.24 15.29
CA THR A 234 -5.18 -1.21 16.19
C THR A 234 -3.73 -0.87 16.44
N THR A 235 -3.29 -1.08 17.67
CA THR A 235 -1.89 -0.98 18.08
C THR A 235 -1.18 -2.34 18.07
N ASP A 236 -1.87 -3.41 17.67
CA ASP A 236 -1.28 -4.74 17.60
C ASP A 236 -0.36 -4.86 16.38
N PRO A 237 0.97 -4.93 16.56
CA PRO A 237 1.92 -4.89 15.45
C PRO A 237 1.74 -6.06 14.49
N PHE A 238 1.24 -7.21 14.96
CA PHE A 238 1.01 -8.36 14.09
C PHE A 238 -0.18 -8.12 13.15
N ILE A 239 -1.25 -7.52 13.65
CA ILE A 239 -2.40 -7.18 12.81
C ILE A 239 -2.01 -6.10 11.81
N VAL A 240 -1.36 -5.04 12.29
CA VAL A 240 -0.86 -3.95 11.44
C VAL A 240 0.01 -4.52 10.32
N PHE A 241 0.98 -5.38 10.67
CA PHE A 241 1.91 -5.97 9.70
C PHE A 241 1.20 -6.90 8.70
N THR A 242 0.42 -7.85 9.19
CA THR A 242 -0.23 -8.86 8.34
C THR A 242 -1.24 -8.23 7.38
N SER A 243 -2.09 -7.31 7.86
CA SER A 243 -3.11 -6.66 7.02
C SER A 243 -2.46 -5.82 5.92
N ASN A 244 -1.38 -5.11 6.25
CA ASN A 244 -0.64 -4.27 5.32
C ASN A 244 0.03 -5.11 4.22
N LEU A 245 0.64 -6.21 4.64
CA LEU A 245 1.36 -7.10 3.72
C LEU A 245 0.42 -7.79 2.74
N PHE A 246 -0.75 -8.27 3.21
CA PHE A 246 -1.78 -8.83 2.33
C PHE A 246 -2.28 -7.80 1.30
N ALA A 247 -2.43 -6.54 1.68
CA ALA A 247 -2.86 -5.49 0.76
C ALA A 247 -1.84 -5.25 -0.37
N ILE A 248 -0.54 -5.24 -0.04
CA ILE A 248 0.56 -4.92 -0.96
C ILE A 248 0.95 -6.09 -1.85
N MET A 249 0.90 -7.33 -1.37
CA MET A 249 1.24 -8.49 -2.22
C MET A 249 0.34 -8.57 -3.46
N GLY A 250 -0.91 -8.08 -3.38
CA GLY A 250 -1.83 -7.97 -4.51
C GLY A 250 -1.64 -6.74 -5.41
N LEU A 251 -0.64 -5.88 -5.15
CA LEU A 251 -0.46 -4.58 -5.84
C LEU A 251 -0.18 -4.78 -7.33
N ARG A 252 0.65 -5.76 -7.71
CA ARG A 252 0.96 -6.04 -9.12
C ARG A 252 -0.30 -6.38 -9.92
N ALA A 253 -1.16 -7.23 -9.37
CA ALA A 253 -2.43 -7.59 -10.00
C ALA A 253 -3.37 -6.39 -10.09
N LEU A 254 -3.42 -5.57 -9.03
CA LEU A 254 -4.21 -4.34 -9.01
C LEU A 254 -3.73 -3.33 -10.06
N TYR A 255 -2.41 -3.17 -10.22
CA TYR A 255 -1.83 -2.28 -11.23
C TYR A 255 -2.31 -2.64 -12.64
N PHE A 256 -2.18 -3.91 -13.04
CA PHE A 256 -2.60 -4.35 -14.38
C PHE A 256 -4.12 -4.37 -14.56
N LEU A 257 -4.89 -4.43 -13.47
CA LEU A 257 -6.34 -4.29 -13.51
C LEU A 257 -6.76 -2.83 -13.76
N LEU A 258 -5.98 -1.86 -13.24
CA LEU A 258 -6.34 -0.46 -13.24
C LEU A 258 -5.71 0.37 -14.35
N VAL A 259 -4.56 -0.03 -14.91
CA VAL A 259 -3.84 0.74 -15.95
C VAL A 259 -4.73 1.18 -17.10
N ASP A 260 -5.64 0.32 -17.58
CA ASP A 260 -6.52 0.61 -18.72
C ASP A 260 -7.78 1.41 -18.36
N VAL A 261 -8.06 1.56 -17.07
CA VAL A 261 -9.25 2.28 -16.55
C VAL A 261 -8.85 3.46 -15.66
N ALA A 262 -7.56 3.78 -15.59
CA ALA A 262 -7.03 4.68 -14.58
C ALA A 262 -7.65 6.09 -14.66
N ASP A 263 -7.79 6.59 -15.88
CA ASP A 263 -8.41 7.89 -16.16
C ASP A 263 -9.88 7.97 -15.71
N ARG A 264 -10.53 6.83 -15.48
CA ARG A 264 -11.94 6.76 -15.05
C ARG A 264 -12.13 6.93 -13.56
N PHE A 265 -11.07 6.87 -12.75
CA PHE A 265 -11.15 6.87 -11.28
C PHE A 265 -10.64 8.17 -10.65
N HIS A 266 -10.80 9.30 -11.33
CA HIS A 266 -10.36 10.61 -10.84
C HIS A 266 -10.99 11.01 -9.50
N MET A 267 -12.24 10.57 -9.21
CA MET A 267 -12.90 10.89 -7.93
C MET A 267 -12.36 10.10 -6.74
N LEU A 268 -11.53 9.07 -6.96
CA LEU A 268 -11.00 8.25 -5.86
C LEU A 268 -10.07 9.05 -4.95
N LYS A 269 -9.33 10.02 -5.49
CA LYS A 269 -8.47 10.92 -4.70
C LYS A 269 -9.28 11.66 -3.63
N TYR A 270 -10.48 12.12 -3.96
CA TYR A 270 -11.38 12.77 -3.00
C TYR A 270 -11.84 11.79 -1.92
N GLY A 271 -12.20 10.56 -2.30
CA GLY A 271 -12.60 9.51 -1.35
C GLY A 271 -11.49 9.19 -0.34
N LEU A 272 -10.26 9.00 -0.81
CA LEU A 272 -9.11 8.71 0.05
C LEU A 272 -8.74 9.90 0.94
N ALA A 273 -8.78 11.12 0.40
CA ALA A 273 -8.54 12.31 1.19
C ALA A 273 -9.56 12.46 2.34
N MET A 274 -10.85 12.20 2.07
CA MET A 274 -11.90 12.18 3.10
C MET A 274 -11.68 11.06 4.13
N VAL A 275 -11.18 9.90 3.72
CA VAL A 275 -10.80 8.82 4.63
C VAL A 275 -9.67 9.26 5.56
N LEU A 276 -8.60 9.89 5.04
CA LEU A 276 -7.50 10.41 5.86
C LEU A 276 -7.98 11.48 6.84
N VAL A 277 -8.83 12.42 6.39
CA VAL A 277 -9.42 13.44 7.26
C VAL A 277 -10.25 12.80 8.37
N PHE A 278 -11.10 11.83 8.04
CA PHE A 278 -11.93 11.12 9.02
C PHE A 278 -11.07 10.38 10.05
N ILE A 279 -10.07 9.63 9.60
CA ILE A 279 -9.18 8.87 10.51
C ILE A 279 -8.36 9.81 11.38
N GLY A 280 -7.82 10.89 10.80
CA GLY A 280 -7.07 11.90 11.54
C GLY A 280 -7.94 12.57 12.62
N ALA A 281 -9.17 12.94 12.28
CA ALA A 281 -10.14 13.46 13.24
C ALA A 281 -10.44 12.43 14.35
N LYS A 282 -10.70 11.16 13.99
CA LYS A 282 -10.91 10.07 14.94
C LYS A 282 -9.75 9.94 15.94
N MET A 283 -8.50 9.98 15.45
CA MET A 283 -7.32 9.90 16.32
C MET A 283 -7.24 11.06 17.30
N LEU A 284 -7.55 12.28 16.85
CA LEU A 284 -7.52 13.45 17.73
C LEU A 284 -8.62 13.44 18.78
N ILE A 285 -9.82 12.92 18.47
CA ILE A 285 -10.95 12.90 19.41
C ILE A 285 -10.92 11.72 20.39
N MET A 286 -10.01 10.76 20.20
CA MET A 286 -9.87 9.53 20.98
C MET A 286 -10.01 9.70 22.51
N PRO A 287 -9.38 10.69 23.18
CA PRO A 287 -9.51 10.84 24.64
C PRO A 287 -10.92 11.22 25.11
N TRP A 288 -11.77 11.81 24.25
CA TRP A 288 -13.14 12.17 24.59
C TRP A 288 -14.15 11.14 24.09
N TYR A 289 -13.90 10.53 22.93
CA TYR A 289 -14.83 9.60 22.31
C TYR A 289 -14.10 8.50 21.53
N HIS A 290 -14.36 7.25 21.91
CA HIS A 290 -13.84 6.08 21.23
C HIS A 290 -14.81 5.67 20.12
N VAL A 291 -14.47 5.98 18.87
CA VAL A 291 -15.27 5.55 17.72
C VAL A 291 -15.08 4.03 17.53
N PRO A 292 -16.17 3.23 17.57
CA PRO A 292 -16.09 1.79 17.34
C PRO A 292 -15.45 1.46 15.99
N VAL A 293 -14.77 0.32 15.90
CA VAL A 293 -14.09 -0.13 14.69
C VAL A 293 -15.10 -0.36 13.56
N GLU A 294 -16.28 -0.90 13.89
CA GLU A 294 -17.37 -1.18 12.96
C GLU A 294 -17.92 0.11 12.34
N ALA A 295 -18.12 1.15 13.15
CA ALA A 295 -18.55 2.46 12.67
C ALA A 295 -17.48 3.09 11.78
N SER A 296 -16.21 2.99 12.17
CA SER A 296 -15.08 3.47 11.37
C SER A 296 -15.02 2.76 10.00
N LEU A 297 -15.16 1.44 10.01
CA LEU A 297 -15.17 0.60 8.83
C LEU A 297 -16.32 0.96 7.88
N LEU A 298 -17.51 1.18 8.42
CA LEU A 298 -18.68 1.59 7.64
C LEU A 298 -18.43 2.92 6.94
N VAL A 299 -17.94 3.94 7.67
CA VAL A 299 -17.65 5.26 7.10
C VAL A 299 -16.61 5.15 5.99
N VAL A 300 -15.51 4.44 6.24
CA VAL A 300 -14.45 4.21 5.25
C VAL A 300 -15.00 3.50 4.01
N ALA A 301 -15.76 2.42 4.20
CA ALA A 301 -16.37 1.67 3.11
C ALA A 301 -17.34 2.54 2.28
N VAL A 302 -18.17 3.36 2.93
CA VAL A 302 -19.08 4.29 2.26
C VAL A 302 -18.31 5.33 1.46
N LEU A 303 -17.24 5.93 2.00
CA LEU A 303 -16.43 6.92 1.29
C LEU A 303 -15.73 6.33 0.05
N ILE A 304 -15.16 5.13 0.19
CA ILE A 304 -14.49 4.44 -0.93
C ILE A 304 -15.52 3.98 -1.98
N VAL A 305 -16.61 3.35 -1.57
CA VAL A 305 -17.62 2.85 -2.51
C VAL A 305 -18.31 4.03 -3.23
N SER A 306 -18.67 5.09 -2.51
CA SER A 306 -19.30 6.26 -3.12
C SER A 306 -18.36 6.97 -4.10
N SER A 307 -17.07 7.12 -3.80
CA SER A 307 -16.09 7.71 -4.72
C SER A 307 -15.82 6.83 -5.95
N CYS A 308 -15.77 5.51 -5.79
CA CYS A 308 -15.72 4.55 -6.91
C CYS A 308 -16.98 4.64 -7.80
N VAL A 309 -18.15 4.68 -7.18
CA VAL A 309 -19.44 4.77 -7.91
C VAL A 309 -19.56 6.11 -8.63
N ALA A 310 -19.24 7.22 -7.97
CA ALA A 310 -19.22 8.55 -8.57
C ALA A 310 -18.25 8.63 -9.76
N SER A 311 -17.04 8.07 -9.61
CA SER A 311 -16.06 7.95 -10.70
C SER A 311 -16.66 7.28 -11.94
N VAL A 312 -17.32 6.13 -11.76
CA VAL A 312 -17.91 5.37 -12.88
C VAL A 312 -19.08 6.12 -13.54
N PHE A 313 -19.92 6.81 -12.76
CA PHE A 313 -21.06 7.56 -13.30
C PHE A 313 -20.65 8.82 -14.05
N ILE A 314 -19.71 9.61 -13.50
CA ILE A 314 -19.24 10.85 -14.12
C ILE A 314 -18.50 10.55 -15.42
N THR A 315 -17.60 9.56 -15.43
CA THR A 315 -16.87 9.18 -16.66
C THR A 315 -17.76 8.56 -17.74
N ARG A 316 -18.93 8.01 -17.39
CA ARG A 316 -19.93 7.60 -18.39
C ARG A 316 -20.66 8.78 -19.03
N SER A 317 -20.74 9.92 -18.35
CA SER A 317 -21.41 11.13 -18.85
C SER A 317 -20.56 11.87 -19.89
N ASP A 318 -19.23 11.89 -19.75
CA ASP A 318 -18.30 12.52 -20.72
C ASP A 318 -18.21 11.79 -22.08
N LYS A 319 -18.84 10.62 -22.22
CA LYS A 319 -18.87 9.83 -23.47
C LYS A 319 -20.19 9.97 -24.25
N LYS A 320 -21.10 10.86 -23.85
CA LYS A 320 -22.30 11.23 -24.62
C LYS A 320 -22.12 12.61 -25.25
#